data_AF-A0A6N7VK69-F1
#
_entry.id   AF-A0A6N7VK69-F1
#
_cell.length_a   1.000
_cell.length_b   1.000
_cell.length_c   1.000
_cell.angle_alpha   90.00
_cell.angle_beta   90.00
_cell.angle_gamma   90.00
#
_symmetry.space_group_name_H-M   'P 1'
#
loop_
_entity.id
_entity.type
_entity.pdbx_description
1 polymer ?
#
loop_
_entity_poly.entity_id
_entity_poly.type
_entity_poly.pdbx_seq_one_letter_code
_entity_poly.pdbx_strand_id
1 'polypeptide(L)'
;MTTTKDFIYNGMDVRTAVLNGEPWFVAADVCRILGIANPSDALSRLDDDEKNTLVLTEGIPGNPEKRVVNEPGLYTLILSSRKPEARAFKRWVTHKVIPSIRQSGLYATEAILDNPDLAIAVFTKLKEERKRRESMELLAAAQKQQIAELQPKASYYDLVLQCKDLVPTSVIAKDYGWSARHMNNWLHEHGIQYKQGKIWLLYQKYAPMGYTSTKTYSVPDSYGIPHNRTYMYWTQKGRLFIYQLMTSEGNYPLIEKGRGDSGEI
;
A
#
# COMPACT_ATOMS: atom_id res chain seq x y z
N MET A 1 24.61 3.16 -7.19
CA MET A 1 25.42 4.08 -8.00
C MET A 1 25.44 5.40 -7.25
N THR A 2 26.57 5.74 -6.65
CA THR A 2 26.73 6.97 -5.84
C THR A 2 27.12 8.09 -6.80
N THR A 3 26.19 8.99 -7.12
CA THR A 3 26.50 10.13 -8.00
C THR A 3 27.33 11.14 -7.20
N THR A 4 28.63 11.18 -7.44
CA THR A 4 29.59 12.17 -6.93
C THR A 4 29.25 13.55 -7.52
N LYS A 5 29.09 14.58 -6.69
CA LYS A 5 29.07 16.00 -7.13
C LYS A 5 30.30 16.69 -6.58
N ASP A 6 31.13 17.25 -7.44
CA ASP A 6 32.34 17.97 -7.02
C ASP A 6 31.95 19.36 -6.49
N PHE A 7 32.34 19.66 -5.26
CA PHE A 7 32.18 20.98 -4.64
C PHE A 7 33.52 21.70 -4.62
N ILE A 8 33.66 22.76 -5.40
CA ILE A 8 34.89 23.57 -5.47
C ILE A 8 34.80 24.73 -4.47
N TYR A 9 35.72 24.78 -3.51
CA TYR A 9 35.88 25.90 -2.57
C TYR A 9 37.30 26.49 -2.66
N ASN A 10 37.43 27.77 -3.02
CA ASN A 10 38.72 28.45 -3.21
C ASN A 10 39.70 27.68 -4.13
N GLY A 11 39.19 27.05 -5.19
CA GLY A 11 39.98 26.24 -6.11
C GLY A 11 40.44 24.88 -5.55
N MET A 12 40.00 24.51 -4.34
CA MET A 12 40.19 23.19 -3.76
C MET A 12 38.91 22.37 -3.91
N ASP A 13 39.06 21.17 -4.47
CA ASP A 13 37.95 20.25 -4.66
C ASP A 13 37.63 19.46 -3.38
N VAL A 14 36.34 19.27 -3.12
CA VAL A 14 35.78 18.44 -2.05
C VAL A 14 34.94 17.35 -2.70
N ARG A 15 35.45 16.12 -2.63
CA ARG A 15 34.71 14.95 -3.11
C ARG A 15 33.51 14.69 -2.20
N THR A 16 32.36 14.41 -2.81
CA THR A 16 31.12 14.12 -2.07
C THR A 16 30.44 12.85 -2.55
N ALA A 17 29.73 12.19 -1.66
CA ALA A 17 28.91 11.01 -1.93
C ALA A 17 27.49 11.27 -1.45
N VAL A 18 26.49 10.71 -2.12
CA VAL A 18 25.10 10.75 -1.66
C VAL A 18 24.74 9.39 -1.05
N LEU A 19 24.42 9.38 0.24
CA LEU A 19 23.96 8.19 0.97
C LEU A 19 22.61 8.52 1.62
N ASN A 20 21.59 7.70 1.36
CA ASN A 20 20.23 7.88 1.87
C ASN A 20 19.61 9.27 1.58
N GLY A 21 20.03 9.92 0.49
CA GLY A 21 19.56 11.25 0.11
C GLY A 21 20.31 12.40 0.80
N GLU A 22 21.28 12.10 1.67
CA GLU A 22 22.10 13.08 2.36
C GLU A 22 23.51 13.17 1.74
N PRO A 23 24.11 14.38 1.70
CA PRO A 23 25.48 14.56 1.24
C PRO A 23 26.49 14.14 2.32
N TRP A 24 27.52 13.42 1.87
CA TRP A 24 28.67 12.98 2.66
C TRP A 24 29.94 13.51 2.03
N PHE A 25 30.80 14.17 2.80
CA PHE A 25 32.00 14.85 2.34
C PHE A 25 33.24 14.05 2.72
N VAL A 26 34.19 13.88 1.81
CA VAL A 26 35.45 13.20 2.12
C VAL A 26 36.24 14.00 3.15
N ALA A 27 36.42 13.41 4.33
CA ALA A 27 36.96 14.11 5.50
C ALA A 27 38.40 14.60 5.29
N ALA A 28 39.19 13.89 4.49
CA ALA A 28 40.55 14.30 4.15
C ALA A 28 40.58 15.62 3.37
N ASP A 29 39.64 15.83 2.45
CA ASP A 29 39.55 17.05 1.66
C ASP A 29 39.10 18.23 2.53
N VAL A 30 38.09 17.99 3.38
CA VAL A 30 37.60 18.96 4.36
C VAL A 30 38.72 19.37 5.33
N CYS A 31 39.44 18.41 5.93
CA CYS A 31 40.54 18.69 6.85
C CYS A 31 41.67 19.48 6.18
N ARG A 32 42.02 19.13 4.93
CA ARG A 32 43.01 19.87 4.14
C ARG A 32 42.60 21.34 3.94
N ILE A 33 41.35 21.58 3.57
CA ILE A 33 40.81 22.94 3.40
C ILE A 33 40.80 23.69 4.73
N LEU A 34 40.42 23.04 5.82
CA LEU A 34 40.40 23.65 7.15
C LEU A 34 41.79 23.77 7.80
N GLY A 35 42.84 23.21 7.20
CA GLY A 35 44.19 23.19 7.74
C GLY A 35 44.32 22.34 9.01
N ILE A 36 43.48 21.31 9.15
CA ILE A 36 43.52 20.37 10.26
C ILE A 36 44.58 19.32 9.95
N ALA A 37 45.66 19.32 10.72
CA ALA A 37 46.84 18.48 10.47
C ALA A 37 46.57 16.98 10.64
N ASN A 38 45.69 16.60 11.56
CA ASN A 38 45.37 15.21 11.86
C ASN A 38 43.88 14.93 11.62
N PRO A 39 43.49 14.44 10.44
CA PRO A 39 42.10 14.08 10.15
C PRO A 39 41.56 13.00 11.09
N SER A 40 42.40 12.08 11.57
CA SER A 40 41.94 11.03 12.48
C SER A 40 41.54 11.56 13.85
N ASP A 41 42.29 12.53 14.39
CA ASP A 41 41.94 13.24 15.63
C ASP A 41 40.75 14.18 15.44
N ALA A 42 40.59 14.76 14.25
CA ALA A 42 39.42 15.58 13.93
C ALA A 42 38.13 14.74 13.98
N LEU A 43 38.18 13.56 13.37
CA LEU A 43 37.05 12.65 13.25
C LEU A 43 36.75 11.85 14.52
N SER A 44 37.72 11.69 15.43
CA SER A 44 37.46 11.04 16.73
C SER A 44 36.61 11.89 17.66
N ARG A 45 36.54 13.21 17.40
CA ARG A 45 35.73 14.17 18.17
C ARG A 45 34.30 14.32 17.65
N LEU A 46 33.99 13.71 16.51
CA LEU A 46 32.64 13.70 15.93
C LEU A 46 31.85 12.55 16.52
N ASP A 47 30.55 12.75 16.64
CA ASP A 47 29.62 11.69 17.06
C ASP A 47 29.58 10.57 16.01
N ASP A 48 29.09 9.39 16.41
CA ASP A 48 29.14 8.21 15.55
C ASP A 48 28.20 8.30 14.35
N ASP A 49 27.14 9.12 14.42
CA ASP A 49 26.23 9.42 13.32
C ASP A 49 26.78 10.49 12.35
N GLU A 50 27.79 11.26 12.76
CA GLU A 50 28.39 12.32 11.96
C GLU A 50 29.50 11.85 11.02
N LYS A 51 29.95 10.60 11.16
CA LYS A 51 31.10 10.03 10.45
C LYS A 51 30.78 8.64 9.91
N ASN A 52 31.36 8.31 8.75
CA ASN A 52 31.19 6.98 8.14
C ASN A 52 32.42 6.63 7.29
N THR A 53 32.49 5.39 6.81
CA THR A 53 33.47 4.91 5.86
C THR A 53 32.74 4.40 4.63
N LEU A 54 32.98 5.02 3.48
CA LEU A 54 32.37 4.65 2.21
C LEU A 54 33.41 4.16 1.21
N VAL A 55 33.03 3.17 0.40
CA VAL A 55 33.84 2.70 -0.73
C VAL A 55 33.62 3.66 -1.90
N LEU A 56 34.63 4.48 -2.20
CA LEU A 56 34.62 5.41 -3.33
C LEU A 56 35.66 4.96 -4.36
N THR A 57 35.23 4.82 -5.60
CA THR A 57 36.05 4.35 -6.73
C THR A 57 36.97 5.43 -7.30
N GLU A 58 36.78 6.69 -6.89
CA GLU A 58 37.57 7.84 -7.32
C GLU A 58 38.73 8.14 -6.35
N GLY A 59 39.97 8.19 -6.86
CA GLY A 59 41.17 8.56 -6.10
C GLY A 59 42.41 7.72 -6.41
N ILE A 60 43.41 7.80 -5.54
CA ILE A 60 44.69 7.07 -5.67
C ILE A 60 44.43 5.54 -5.64
N PRO A 61 44.97 4.76 -6.60
CA PRO A 61 44.88 3.30 -6.59
C PRO A 61 45.44 2.72 -5.29
N GLY A 62 44.67 1.88 -4.60
CA GLY A 62 45.11 1.19 -3.39
C GLY A 62 44.00 0.96 -2.37
N ASN A 63 43.47 2.04 -1.76
CA ASN A 63 42.40 1.95 -0.76
C ASN A 63 41.12 2.68 -1.21
N PRO A 64 40.04 1.95 -1.53
CA PRO A 64 38.77 2.55 -1.93
C PRO A 64 37.95 3.04 -0.71
N GLU A 65 38.28 2.62 0.51
CA GLU A 65 37.60 3.07 1.73
C GLU A 65 38.02 4.50 2.08
N LYS A 66 37.06 5.42 2.04
CA LYS A 66 37.21 6.83 2.41
C LYS A 66 36.36 7.14 3.63
N ARG A 67 37.01 7.74 4.63
CA ARG A 67 36.31 8.34 5.75
C ARG A 67 35.60 9.60 5.28
N VAL A 68 34.31 9.67 5.57
CA VAL A 68 33.41 10.74 5.19
C VAL A 68 32.71 11.31 6.41
N VAL A 69 32.25 12.54 6.29
CA VAL A 69 31.43 13.23 7.30
C VAL A 69 30.14 13.71 6.65
N ASN A 70 29.04 13.64 7.38
CA ASN A 70 27.80 14.26 6.92
C ASN A 70 27.82 15.77 7.15
N GLU A 71 26.72 16.46 6.84
CA GLU A 71 26.61 17.90 6.98
C GLU A 71 26.74 18.40 8.44
N PRO A 72 26.10 17.78 9.45
CA PRO A 72 26.37 18.06 10.87
C PRO A 72 27.86 17.96 11.25
N GLY A 73 28.52 16.86 10.90
CA GLY A 73 29.94 16.65 11.18
C GLY A 73 30.84 17.68 10.49
N LEU A 74 30.52 18.06 9.25
CA LEU A 74 31.18 19.15 8.54
C LEU A 74 31.07 20.48 9.32
N TYR A 75 29.88 20.83 9.81
CA TYR A 75 29.69 22.03 10.62
C TYR A 75 30.47 21.98 11.94
N THR A 76 30.52 20.83 12.61
CA THR A 76 31.34 20.63 13.82
C THR A 76 32.83 20.91 13.54
N LEU A 77 33.36 20.44 12.41
CA LEU A 77 34.74 20.73 11.98
C LEU A 77 34.96 22.22 11.63
N ILE A 78 34.02 22.86 10.96
CA ILE A 78 34.12 24.29 10.60
C ILE A 78 34.08 25.16 11.86
N LEU A 79 33.15 24.90 12.79
CA LEU A 79 32.94 25.71 13.99
C LEU A 79 34.08 25.60 15.01
N SER A 80 34.84 24.50 14.97
CA SER A 80 36.05 24.26 15.77
C SER A 80 37.33 24.78 15.11
N SER A 81 37.31 25.10 13.82
CA SER A 81 38.48 25.59 13.09
C SER A 81 38.92 26.99 13.55
N ARG A 82 40.24 27.21 13.51
CA ARG A 82 40.87 28.50 13.85
C ARG A 82 41.16 29.37 12.63
N LYS A 83 40.87 28.89 11.41
CA LYS A 83 41.13 29.63 10.17
C LYS A 83 40.29 30.91 10.06
N PRO A 84 40.82 31.99 9.45
CA PRO A 84 40.08 33.23 9.24
C PRO A 84 38.75 33.03 8.50
N GLU A 85 38.72 32.17 7.48
CA GLU A 85 37.54 31.87 6.67
C GLU A 85 36.48 31.14 7.50
N ALA A 86 36.88 30.16 8.32
CA ALA A 86 35.99 29.46 9.23
C ALA A 86 35.45 30.37 10.33
N ARG A 87 36.26 31.32 10.82
CA ARG A 87 35.81 32.35 11.76
C ARG A 87 34.78 33.30 11.13
N ALA A 88 34.97 33.67 9.87
CA ALA A 88 33.99 34.49 9.14
C ALA A 88 32.66 33.77 8.99
N PHE A 89 32.67 32.49 8.60
CA PHE A 89 31.47 31.65 8.55
C PHE A 89 30.81 31.52 9.92
N LYS A 90 31.57 31.14 10.96
CA LYS A 90 31.07 31.03 12.33
C LYS A 90 30.38 32.32 12.79
N ARG A 91 31.01 33.47 12.56
CA ARG A 91 30.45 34.77 12.93
C ARG A 91 29.18 35.09 12.13
N TRP A 92 29.16 34.79 10.84
CA TRP A 92 27.97 34.98 10.00
C TRP A 92 26.80 34.12 10.49
N VAL A 93 27.03 32.83 10.78
CA VAL A 93 26.00 31.94 11.32
C VAL A 93 25.49 32.43 12.67
N THR A 94 26.38 32.73 13.62
CA THR A 94 25.97 33.08 15.00
C THR A 94 25.39 34.47 15.16
N HIS A 95 25.78 35.44 14.31
CA HIS A 95 25.30 36.82 14.43
C HIS A 95 24.19 37.19 13.43
N LYS A 96 24.09 36.50 12.28
CA LYS A 96 23.04 36.78 11.28
C LYS A 96 22.02 35.65 11.18
N VAL A 97 22.47 34.43 10.87
CA VAL A 97 21.56 33.33 10.53
C VAL A 97 20.74 32.87 11.74
N ILE A 98 21.39 32.45 12.82
CA ILE A 98 20.70 31.93 14.01
C ILE A 98 19.79 32.99 14.65
N PRO A 99 20.23 34.26 14.83
CA PRO A 99 19.35 35.29 15.34
C PRO A 99 18.14 35.56 14.45
N SER A 100 18.30 35.56 13.12
CA SER A 100 17.19 35.70 12.16
C SER A 100 16.16 34.58 12.31
N ILE A 101 16.63 33.32 12.36
CA ILE A 101 15.75 32.16 12.54
C ILE A 101 15.04 32.23 13.89
N ARG A 102 15.75 32.60 14.97
CA ARG A 102 15.16 32.74 16.31
C ARG A 102 14.06 33.81 16.34
N GLN A 103 14.25 34.93 15.64
CA GLN A 103 13.31 36.06 15.67
C GLN A 103 12.12 35.88 14.74
N SER A 104 12.35 35.37 13.53
CA SER A 104 11.34 35.33 12.45
C SER A 104 10.88 33.92 12.09
N GLY A 105 11.51 32.88 12.65
CA GLY A 105 11.27 31.49 12.29
C GLY A 105 11.91 31.07 10.97
N LEU A 106 12.56 31.99 10.23
CA LEU A 106 13.16 31.71 8.92
C LEU A 106 14.44 32.52 8.67
N TYR A 107 15.26 32.06 7.73
CA TYR A 107 16.36 32.82 7.15
C TYR A 107 16.08 33.01 5.66
N ALA A 108 15.80 34.24 5.25
CA ALA A 108 15.59 34.59 3.85
C ALA A 108 16.89 35.12 3.24
N THR A 109 17.22 34.67 2.04
CA THR A 109 18.30 35.23 1.25
C THR A 109 17.90 36.60 0.71
N GLU A 110 18.87 37.43 0.32
CA GLU A 110 18.61 38.76 -0.26
C GLU A 110 17.68 38.66 -1.48
N ALA A 111 17.89 37.66 -2.34
CA ALA A 111 17.00 37.37 -3.48
C ALA A 111 15.53 37.12 -3.09
N ILE A 112 15.26 36.56 -1.90
CA ILE A 112 13.89 36.37 -1.39
C ILE A 112 13.36 37.65 -0.73
N LEU A 113 14.22 38.39 -0.03
CA LEU A 113 13.85 39.65 0.60
C LEU A 113 13.52 40.74 -0.43
N ASP A 114 14.25 40.76 -1.55
CA ASP A 114 14.06 41.69 -2.66
C ASP A 114 12.80 41.36 -3.48
N ASN A 115 12.29 40.13 -3.37
CA ASN A 115 11.08 39.68 -4.03
C ASN A 115 10.22 38.81 -3.09
N PRO A 116 9.49 39.42 -2.14
CA PRO A 116 8.69 38.69 -1.17
C PRO A 116 7.53 37.90 -1.81
N ASP A 117 7.06 38.31 -3.00
CA ASP A 117 6.00 37.62 -3.74
C ASP A 117 6.42 36.20 -4.13
N LEU A 118 7.72 35.98 -4.40
CA LEU A 118 8.25 34.64 -4.68
C LEU A 118 8.07 33.70 -3.48
N ALA A 119 8.38 34.16 -2.26
CA ALA A 119 8.18 33.38 -1.06
C ALA A 119 6.70 33.06 -0.81
N ILE A 120 5.82 34.06 -1.02
CA ILE A 120 4.37 33.88 -0.91
C ILE A 120 3.88 32.82 -1.90
N ALA A 121 4.31 32.90 -3.16
CA ALA A 121 3.94 31.93 -4.19
C ALA A 121 4.43 30.50 -3.87
N VAL A 122 5.65 30.36 -3.35
CA VAL A 122 6.18 29.05 -2.94
C VAL A 122 5.40 28.47 -1.77
N PHE A 123 5.15 29.26 -0.71
CA PHE A 123 4.44 28.77 0.46
C PHE A 123 2.96 28.48 0.19
N THR A 124 2.30 29.27 -0.66
CA THR A 124 0.91 29.01 -1.07
C THR A 124 0.80 27.70 -1.84
N LYS A 125 1.69 27.47 -2.82
CA LYS A 125 1.75 26.21 -3.57
C LYS A 125 1.98 25.00 -2.65
N LEU A 126 2.91 25.10 -1.69
CA LEU A 126 3.17 24.04 -0.71
C LEU A 126 1.94 23.76 0.17
N LYS A 127 1.21 24.80 0.58
CA LYS A 127 -0.02 24.66 1.37
C LYS A 127 -1.11 23.93 0.56
N GLU A 128 -1.28 24.28 -0.70
CA GLU A 128 -2.24 23.63 -1.60
C GLU A 128 -1.89 22.16 -1.84
N GLU A 129 -0.62 21.85 -2.07
CA GLU A 129 -0.16 20.47 -2.26
C GLU A 129 -0.42 19.60 -1.02
N ARG A 130 -0.14 20.12 0.18
CA ARG A 130 -0.45 19.42 1.44
C ARG A 130 -1.94 19.16 1.61
N LYS A 131 -2.78 20.18 1.39
CA LYS A 131 -4.25 20.01 1.44
C LYS A 131 -4.73 18.98 0.43
N ARG A 132 -4.17 18.98 -0.78
CA ARG A 132 -4.49 17.99 -1.81
C ARG A 132 -4.13 16.59 -1.34
N ARG A 133 -2.94 16.40 -0.77
CA ARG A 133 -2.50 15.11 -0.23
C ARG A 133 -3.41 14.62 0.90
N GLU A 134 -3.73 15.47 1.87
CA GLU A 134 -4.66 15.14 2.96
C GLU A 134 -6.04 14.74 2.41
N SER A 135 -6.57 15.47 1.43
CA SER A 135 -7.86 15.12 0.80
C SER A 135 -7.81 13.77 0.07
N MET A 136 -6.71 13.46 -0.61
CA MET A 136 -6.51 12.17 -1.29
C MET A 136 -6.38 11.03 -0.29
N GLU A 137 -5.68 11.24 0.83
CA GLU A 137 -5.55 10.26 1.90
C GLU A 137 -6.90 9.95 2.55
N LEU A 138 -7.72 10.98 2.79
CA LEU A 138 -9.06 10.82 3.37
C LEU A 138 -10.00 10.05 2.42
N LEU A 139 -9.98 10.39 1.12
CA LEU A 139 -10.73 9.65 0.11
C LEU A 139 -10.27 8.20 -0.02
N ALA A 140 -8.96 7.95 0.02
CA ALA A 140 -8.39 6.60 -0.04
C ALA A 140 -8.79 5.78 1.19
N ALA A 141 -8.80 6.37 2.39
CA ALA A 141 -9.27 5.73 3.61
C ALA A 141 -10.75 5.35 3.51
N ALA A 142 -11.60 6.27 3.03
CA ALA A 142 -13.03 6.01 2.82
C ALA A 142 -13.28 4.90 1.78
N GLN A 143 -12.56 4.92 0.65
CA GLN A 143 -12.63 3.84 -0.35
C GLN A 143 -12.15 2.50 0.21
N LYS A 144 -11.07 2.49 1.00
CA LYS A 144 -10.57 1.27 1.64
C LYS A 144 -11.61 0.67 2.61
N GLN A 145 -12.32 1.51 3.35
CA GLN A 145 -13.43 1.06 4.21
C GLN A 145 -14.55 0.42 3.38
N GLN A 146 -14.97 1.07 2.29
CA GLN A 146 -15.96 0.49 1.37
C GLN A 146 -15.51 -0.86 0.79
N ILE A 147 -14.24 -0.98 0.39
CA ILE A 147 -13.67 -2.24 -0.10
C ILE A 147 -13.69 -3.31 1.00
N ALA A 148 -13.33 -2.96 2.24
CA ALA A 148 -13.33 -3.90 3.36
C ALA A 148 -14.74 -4.42 3.71
N GLU A 149 -15.78 -3.59 3.59
CA GLU A 149 -17.17 -4.02 3.77
C GLU A 149 -17.69 -4.87 2.60
N LEU A 150 -17.19 -4.63 1.39
CA LEU A 150 -17.52 -5.42 0.20
C LEU A 150 -16.75 -6.76 0.12
N GLN A 151 -15.58 -6.87 0.75
CA GLN A 151 -14.76 -8.09 0.77
C GLN A 151 -15.46 -9.35 1.34
N PRO A 152 -16.17 -9.32 2.47
CA PRO A 152 -16.91 -10.51 2.93
C PRO A 152 -18.04 -10.88 1.95
N LYS A 153 -18.67 -9.90 1.29
CA LYS A 153 -19.62 -10.17 0.19
C LYS A 153 -18.90 -10.77 -1.02
N ALA A 154 -17.71 -10.33 -1.39
CA ALA A 154 -16.96 -10.88 -2.53
C ALA A 154 -16.52 -12.34 -2.31
N SER A 155 -16.19 -12.75 -1.08
CA SER A 155 -15.64 -14.08 -0.80
C SER A 155 -16.55 -15.26 -1.18
N TYR A 156 -17.88 -15.16 -1.01
CA TYR A 156 -18.80 -16.20 -1.49
C TYR A 156 -18.96 -16.15 -3.02
N TYR A 157 -19.05 -14.94 -3.57
CA TYR A 157 -19.27 -14.69 -4.98
C TYR A 157 -18.08 -15.19 -5.81
N ASP A 158 -16.85 -14.97 -5.38
CA ASP A 158 -15.63 -15.39 -6.09
C ASP A 158 -15.49 -16.92 -6.12
N LEU A 159 -15.83 -17.62 -5.03
CA LEU A 159 -15.83 -19.09 -4.97
C LEU A 159 -16.91 -19.72 -5.86
N VAL A 160 -18.05 -19.05 -6.03
CA VAL A 160 -19.22 -19.58 -6.73
C VAL A 160 -19.23 -19.20 -8.21
N LEU A 161 -18.79 -18.00 -8.58
CA LEU A 161 -18.72 -17.53 -9.98
C LEU A 161 -17.56 -18.13 -10.78
N GLN A 162 -16.52 -18.67 -10.12
CA GLN A 162 -15.39 -19.28 -10.81
C GLN A 162 -15.72 -20.64 -11.47
N CYS A 163 -16.74 -21.37 -11.00
CA CYS A 163 -17.10 -22.69 -11.56
C CYS A 163 -18.29 -22.58 -12.51
N LYS A 164 -18.12 -22.91 -13.79
CA LYS A 164 -19.22 -22.90 -14.79
C LYS A 164 -20.18 -24.10 -14.68
N ASP A 165 -20.02 -24.93 -13.64
CA ASP A 165 -20.73 -26.19 -13.52
C ASP A 165 -22.19 -26.03 -13.08
N LEU A 166 -23.02 -26.93 -13.60
CA LEU A 166 -24.40 -27.08 -13.18
C LEU A 166 -24.46 -27.83 -11.86
N VAL A 167 -25.13 -27.25 -10.87
CA VAL A 167 -25.10 -27.74 -9.49
C VAL A 167 -26.47 -28.32 -9.10
N PRO A 168 -26.54 -29.56 -8.57
CA PRO A 168 -27.82 -30.10 -8.12
C PRO A 168 -28.28 -29.40 -6.82
N THR A 169 -29.60 -29.32 -6.59
CA THR A 169 -30.16 -28.71 -5.37
C THR A 169 -29.61 -29.32 -4.08
N SER A 170 -29.19 -30.59 -4.10
CA SER A 170 -28.59 -31.24 -2.93
C SER A 170 -27.27 -30.62 -2.49
N VAL A 171 -26.45 -30.15 -3.42
CA VAL A 171 -25.16 -29.50 -3.09
C VAL A 171 -25.44 -28.12 -2.49
N ILE A 172 -26.33 -27.34 -3.12
CA ILE A 172 -26.76 -26.04 -2.57
C ILE A 172 -27.35 -26.23 -1.17
N ALA A 173 -28.22 -27.23 -0.96
CA ALA A 173 -28.80 -27.50 0.35
C ALA A 173 -27.74 -27.76 1.43
N LYS A 174 -26.65 -28.45 1.09
CA LYS A 174 -25.56 -28.74 2.03
C LYS A 174 -24.79 -27.49 2.45
N ASP A 175 -24.67 -26.48 1.58
CA ASP A 175 -24.06 -25.19 1.94
C ASP A 175 -24.78 -24.52 3.11
N TYR A 176 -26.07 -24.80 3.31
CA TYR A 176 -26.91 -24.26 4.39
C TYR A 176 -27.17 -25.27 5.52
N GLY A 177 -26.56 -26.46 5.47
CA GLY A 177 -26.82 -27.54 6.42
C GLY A 177 -28.19 -28.21 6.26
N TRP A 178 -28.87 -27.98 5.13
CA TRP A 178 -30.20 -28.51 4.85
C TRP A 178 -30.16 -29.79 4.02
N SER A 179 -31.25 -30.54 4.07
CA SER A 179 -31.48 -31.65 3.13
C SER A 179 -32.02 -31.12 1.80
N ALA A 180 -31.77 -31.84 0.70
CA ALA A 180 -32.35 -31.50 -0.59
C ALA A 180 -33.89 -31.44 -0.55
N ARG A 181 -34.53 -32.25 0.31
CA ARG A 181 -35.98 -32.22 0.50
C ARG A 181 -36.43 -30.93 1.15
N HIS A 182 -35.73 -30.48 2.20
CA HIS A 182 -36.01 -29.22 2.88
C HIS A 182 -35.85 -28.06 1.89
N MET A 183 -34.71 -27.95 1.23
CA MET A 183 -34.46 -26.88 0.25
C MET A 183 -35.54 -26.86 -0.86
N ASN A 184 -35.93 -28.02 -1.37
CA ASN A 184 -36.95 -28.08 -2.42
C ASN A 184 -38.34 -27.65 -1.94
N ASN A 185 -38.70 -27.99 -0.70
CA ASN A 185 -39.96 -27.56 -0.09
C ASN A 185 -39.96 -26.05 0.17
N TRP A 186 -38.86 -25.52 0.71
CA TRP A 186 -38.72 -24.08 0.94
C TRP A 186 -38.85 -23.29 -0.37
N LEU A 187 -38.15 -23.71 -1.44
CA LEU A 187 -38.29 -23.07 -2.76
C LEU A 187 -39.72 -23.20 -3.35
N HIS A 188 -40.46 -24.24 -2.95
CA HIS A 188 -41.85 -24.41 -3.36
C HIS A 188 -42.79 -23.46 -2.63
N GLU A 189 -42.62 -23.33 -1.31
CA GLU A 189 -43.37 -22.42 -0.44
C GLU A 189 -43.16 -20.96 -0.86
N HIS A 190 -41.95 -20.60 -1.29
CA HIS A 190 -41.63 -19.26 -1.82
C HIS A 190 -42.06 -19.05 -3.28
N GLY A 191 -42.78 -20.01 -3.86
CA GLY A 191 -43.36 -19.90 -5.20
C GLY A 191 -42.32 -19.86 -6.33
N ILE A 192 -41.14 -20.47 -6.13
CA ILE A 192 -40.03 -20.45 -7.10
C ILE A 192 -40.06 -21.68 -8.01
N GLN A 193 -40.32 -22.85 -7.40
CA GLN A 193 -40.42 -24.11 -8.13
C GLN A 193 -41.67 -24.90 -7.75
N TYR A 194 -42.05 -25.82 -8.62
CA TYR A 194 -43.12 -26.77 -8.39
C TYR A 194 -42.67 -28.17 -8.79
N LYS A 195 -43.37 -29.17 -8.26
CA LYS A 195 -43.07 -30.58 -8.53
C LYS A 195 -43.96 -31.10 -9.64
N GLN A 196 -43.36 -31.59 -10.72
CA GLN A 196 -44.06 -32.27 -11.81
C GLN A 196 -43.59 -33.73 -11.89
N GLY A 197 -44.44 -34.67 -11.46
CA GLY A 197 -44.05 -36.07 -11.35
C GLY A 197 -42.86 -36.27 -10.40
N LYS A 198 -41.72 -36.71 -10.95
CA LYS A 198 -40.48 -36.96 -10.19
C LYS A 198 -39.43 -35.83 -10.31
N ILE A 199 -39.72 -34.76 -11.05
CA ILE A 199 -38.81 -33.63 -11.28
C ILE A 199 -39.35 -32.34 -10.62
N TRP A 200 -38.44 -31.48 -10.18
CA TRP A 200 -38.72 -30.11 -9.79
C TRP A 200 -38.45 -29.17 -10.96
N LEU A 201 -39.35 -28.23 -11.23
CA LEU A 201 -39.25 -27.26 -12.31
C LEU A 201 -39.57 -25.85 -11.79
N LEU A 202 -39.01 -24.83 -12.42
CA LEU A 202 -39.29 -23.43 -12.05
C LEU A 202 -40.69 -23.00 -12.52
N TYR A 203 -41.35 -22.18 -11.72
CA TYR A 203 -42.57 -21.48 -12.17
C TYR A 203 -42.27 -20.56 -13.36
N GLN A 204 -43.29 -20.27 -14.15
CA GLN A 204 -43.20 -19.47 -15.39
C GLN A 204 -42.52 -18.11 -15.17
N LYS A 205 -42.73 -17.48 -14.02
CA LYS A 205 -42.08 -16.22 -13.64
C LYS A 205 -40.55 -16.30 -13.67
N TYR A 206 -39.97 -17.45 -13.33
CA TYR A 206 -38.53 -17.64 -13.18
C TYR A 206 -37.90 -18.46 -14.31
N ALA A 207 -38.70 -19.24 -15.05
CA ALA A 207 -38.24 -20.06 -16.17
C ALA A 207 -37.40 -19.29 -17.24
N PRO A 208 -37.77 -18.08 -17.71
CA PRO A 208 -36.99 -17.37 -18.73
C PRO A 208 -35.71 -16.73 -18.19
N MET A 209 -35.48 -16.74 -16.88
CA MET A 209 -34.36 -16.01 -16.25
C MET A 209 -33.02 -16.76 -16.34
N GLY A 210 -33.01 -17.99 -16.83
CA GLY A 210 -31.78 -18.80 -17.00
C GLY A 210 -31.19 -19.34 -15.69
N TYR A 211 -32.02 -19.51 -14.66
CA TYR A 211 -31.57 -19.98 -13.34
C TYR A 211 -31.31 -21.49 -13.28
N THR A 212 -31.94 -22.28 -14.15
CA THR A 212 -31.80 -23.74 -14.14
C THR A 212 -31.57 -24.30 -15.54
N SER A 213 -31.02 -25.50 -15.59
CA SER A 213 -30.87 -26.32 -16.80
C SER A 213 -31.28 -27.75 -16.46
N THR A 214 -31.98 -28.42 -17.36
CA THR A 214 -32.33 -29.83 -17.21
C THR A 214 -31.28 -30.72 -17.87
N LYS A 215 -30.90 -31.82 -17.22
CA LYS A 215 -30.11 -32.90 -17.82
C LYS A 215 -30.90 -34.20 -17.78
N THR A 216 -30.88 -34.93 -18.89
CA THR A 216 -31.54 -36.24 -19.02
C THR A 216 -30.49 -37.34 -19.03
N TYR A 217 -30.70 -38.34 -18.18
CA TYR A 217 -29.84 -39.52 -18.05
C TYR A 217 -30.64 -40.76 -18.40
N SER A 218 -30.03 -41.67 -19.14
CA SER A 218 -30.59 -43.00 -19.39
C SER A 218 -30.20 -43.92 -18.23
N VAL A 219 -31.20 -44.42 -17.50
CA VAL A 219 -31.02 -45.30 -16.36
C VAL A 219 -31.72 -46.63 -16.65
N PRO A 220 -31.00 -47.75 -16.72
CA PRO A 220 -31.62 -49.06 -16.92
C PRO A 220 -32.48 -49.44 -15.72
N ASP A 221 -33.60 -50.12 -15.97
CA ASP A 221 -34.38 -50.78 -14.93
C ASP A 221 -33.78 -52.13 -14.51
N SER A 222 -34.45 -52.82 -13.60
CA SER A 222 -34.04 -54.15 -13.09
C SER A 222 -33.95 -55.22 -14.18
N TYR A 223 -34.52 -54.98 -15.37
CA TYR A 223 -34.49 -55.87 -16.54
C TYR A 223 -33.52 -55.37 -17.63
N GLY A 224 -32.75 -54.31 -17.35
CA GLY A 224 -31.79 -53.73 -18.29
C GLY A 224 -32.40 -52.80 -19.34
N ILE A 225 -33.70 -52.50 -19.27
CA ILE A 225 -34.37 -51.61 -20.23
C ILE A 225 -34.05 -50.16 -19.86
N PRO A 226 -33.50 -49.35 -20.78
CA PRO A 226 -33.15 -47.96 -20.50
C PRO A 226 -34.39 -47.07 -20.33
N HIS A 227 -34.46 -46.34 -19.22
CA HIS A 227 -35.47 -45.31 -18.96
C HIS A 227 -34.82 -43.93 -18.82
N ASN A 228 -35.40 -42.93 -19.47
CA ASN A 228 -34.91 -41.55 -19.34
C ASN A 228 -35.37 -40.92 -18.01
N ARG A 229 -34.42 -40.43 -17.22
CA ARG A 229 -34.68 -39.62 -16.03
C ARG A 229 -34.12 -38.22 -16.23
N THR A 230 -34.99 -37.22 -16.11
CA THR A 230 -34.60 -35.82 -16.21
C THR A 230 -34.48 -35.23 -14.81
N TYR A 231 -33.38 -34.52 -14.57
CA TYR A 231 -33.13 -33.78 -13.33
C TYR A 231 -32.89 -32.31 -13.64
N MET A 232 -33.37 -31.43 -12.76
CA MET A 232 -33.10 -30.00 -12.81
C MET A 232 -31.82 -29.69 -12.01
N TYR A 233 -30.94 -28.92 -12.63
CA TYR A 233 -29.73 -28.38 -12.03
C TYR A 233 -29.78 -26.86 -12.04
N TRP A 234 -29.12 -26.23 -11.07
CA TRP A 234 -29.01 -24.79 -10.96
C TRP A 234 -27.76 -24.29 -11.69
N THR A 235 -27.91 -23.18 -12.40
CA THR A 235 -26.78 -22.41 -12.96
C THR A 235 -26.16 -21.56 -11.85
N GLN A 236 -24.97 -20.99 -12.07
CA GLN A 236 -24.41 -20.03 -11.09
C GLN A 236 -25.31 -18.81 -10.88
N LYS A 237 -25.99 -18.37 -11.96
CA LYS A 237 -27.00 -17.31 -11.87
C LYS A 237 -28.17 -17.71 -10.96
N GLY A 238 -28.61 -18.96 -11.06
CA GLY A 238 -29.66 -19.50 -10.20
C GLY A 238 -29.23 -19.74 -8.75
N ARG A 239 -27.98 -20.20 -8.52
CA ARG A 239 -27.40 -20.32 -7.18
C ARG A 239 -27.28 -18.96 -6.49
N LEU A 240 -26.85 -17.94 -7.24
CA LEU A 240 -26.80 -16.56 -6.76
C LEU A 240 -28.20 -16.04 -6.39
N PHE A 241 -29.21 -16.32 -7.22
CA PHE A 241 -30.59 -15.96 -6.92
C PHE A 241 -31.08 -16.59 -5.60
N ILE A 242 -30.81 -17.88 -5.38
CA ILE A 242 -31.14 -18.55 -4.11
C ILE A 242 -30.39 -17.89 -2.95
N TYR A 243 -29.10 -17.62 -3.09
CA TYR A 243 -28.31 -16.96 -2.06
C TYR A 243 -28.89 -15.61 -1.66
N GLN A 244 -29.16 -14.73 -2.63
CA GLN A 244 -29.73 -13.40 -2.37
C GLN A 244 -31.07 -13.47 -1.65
N LEU A 245 -31.93 -14.41 -2.05
CA LEU A 245 -33.22 -14.61 -1.42
C LEU A 245 -33.07 -15.14 0.01
N MET A 246 -32.26 -16.17 0.22
CA MET A 246 -32.03 -16.74 1.55
C MET A 246 -31.39 -15.73 2.51
N THR A 247 -30.41 -14.95 2.03
CA THR A 247 -29.80 -13.86 2.82
C THR A 247 -30.80 -12.78 3.19
N SER A 248 -31.74 -12.41 2.29
CA SER A 248 -32.77 -11.42 2.60
C SER A 248 -33.73 -11.85 3.71
N GLU A 249 -33.87 -13.16 3.93
CA GLU A 249 -34.66 -13.76 5.01
C GLU A 249 -33.82 -14.16 6.23
N GLY A 250 -32.53 -13.77 6.28
CA GLY A 250 -31.62 -14.06 7.39
C GLY A 250 -31.04 -15.48 7.40
N ASN A 251 -31.22 -16.25 6.34
CA ASN A 251 -30.68 -17.60 6.19
C ASN A 251 -29.30 -17.57 5.50
N TYR A 252 -28.23 -17.50 6.28
CA TYR A 252 -26.86 -17.50 5.78
C TYR A 252 -26.29 -18.92 5.58
N PRO A 253 -25.42 -19.14 4.58
CA PRO A 253 -24.71 -20.40 4.40
C PRO A 253 -23.73 -20.66 5.56
N LEU A 254 -23.39 -21.93 5.80
CA LEU A 254 -22.53 -22.36 6.90
C LEU A 254 -21.13 -21.70 6.89
N ILE A 255 -20.62 -21.41 5.69
CA ILE A 255 -19.32 -20.73 5.51
C ILE A 255 -19.32 -19.31 6.07
N GLU A 256 -20.48 -18.65 6.10
CA GLU A 256 -20.65 -17.30 6.67
C GLU A 256 -21.03 -17.37 8.15
N LYS A 257 -21.82 -18.38 8.57
CA LYS A 257 -22.18 -18.60 9.98
C LYS A 257 -20.97 -18.90 10.86
N GLY A 258 -19.94 -19.58 10.35
CA GLY A 258 -18.70 -19.86 11.08
C GLY A 258 -17.79 -18.65 11.36
N ARG A 259 -18.12 -17.46 10.81
CA ARG A 259 -17.37 -16.21 11.05
C ARG A 259 -18.04 -15.26 12.05
N GLY A 260 -19.25 -15.59 12.52
CA GLY A 260 -20.06 -14.72 13.37
C GLY A 260 -19.90 -14.91 14.88
N ASP A 261 -19.13 -15.89 15.35
CA ASP A 261 -19.03 -16.25 16.79
C ASP A 261 -17.70 -15.85 17.45
N SER A 262 -16.93 -14.94 16.83
CA SER A 262 -15.70 -14.37 17.41
C SER A 262 -15.78 -12.85 17.58
N GLY A 263 -16.98 -12.33 17.85
CA GLY A 263 -17.23 -10.90 18.02
C GLY A 263 -18.31 -10.59 19.04
N GLU A 264 -18.31 -11.25 20.20
CA GLU A 264 -19.02 -10.78 21.40
C GLU A 264 -18.51 -11.52 22.66
N ILE A 265 -17.32 -11.14 23.15
CA ILE A 265 -16.96 -11.02 24.58
C ILE A 265 -15.93 -9.90 24.71
#